data_AF-A0A1I6RC24-F1
#
_entry.id   AF-A0A1I6RC24-F1
#
_cell.length_a   1.000
_cell.length_b   1.000
_cell.length_c   1.000
_cell.angle_alpha   90.00
_cell.angle_beta   90.00
_cell.angle_gamma   90.00
#
_symmetry.space_group_name_H-M   'P 1'
#
loop_
_entity.id
_entity.type
_entity.pdbx_description
1 polymer ?
#
loop_
_entity_poly.entity_id
_entity_poly.type
_entity_poly.pdbx_seq_one_letter_code
_entity_poly.pdbx_strand_id
1 'polypeptide(L)'
;MNVTDQSYFQQIKGLNSDVEIEAFGQELRSGGFTAIRRFLDDFRQYLRTFTDEEGEYAQELLRRGQLAVPEPGRTSPSWTYVWREFAGIIRTKRHVFESIPEDQRSGEWQVLLDNPFSNQNITVYPALTFIEAVYMFAYFRTELLNNEYIRLQKIATVMTFQGIDEDGVQPIVSL
;
A
#
# COMPACT_ATOMS: atom_id res chain seq x y z
N MET A 1 -28.36 -18.74 -9.06
CA MET A 1 -27.20 -18.38 -9.90
C MET A 1 -26.02 -18.30 -8.96
N ASN A 2 -25.27 -19.38 -8.84
CA ASN A 2 -24.21 -19.52 -7.83
C ASN A 2 -22.96 -18.81 -8.35
N VAL A 3 -22.76 -17.57 -7.90
CA VAL A 3 -21.51 -16.85 -8.12
C VAL A 3 -20.49 -17.50 -7.20
N THR A 4 -19.69 -18.40 -7.74
CA THR A 4 -18.45 -18.86 -7.10
C THR A 4 -17.49 -17.66 -7.14
N ASP A 5 -17.67 -16.72 -6.21
CA ASP A 5 -16.93 -15.45 -6.11
C ASP A 5 -15.53 -15.70 -5.52
N GLN A 6 -14.80 -16.65 -6.10
CA GLN A 6 -13.37 -16.76 -5.84
C GLN A 6 -12.70 -15.58 -6.54
N SER A 7 -12.35 -14.56 -5.76
CA SER A 7 -11.51 -13.45 -6.16
C SER A 7 -10.38 -13.96 -7.07
N TYR A 8 -10.22 -13.36 -8.25
CA TYR A 8 -9.15 -13.66 -9.20
C TYR A 8 -7.77 -13.72 -8.54
N PHE A 9 -7.58 -12.94 -7.48
CA PHE A 9 -6.36 -12.93 -6.70
C PHE A 9 -6.15 -14.22 -5.87
N GLN A 10 -7.21 -14.88 -5.38
CA GLN A 10 -7.08 -16.19 -4.75
C GLN A 10 -6.70 -17.28 -5.75
N GLN A 11 -7.16 -17.16 -7.00
CA GLN A 11 -6.82 -18.12 -8.04
C GLN A 11 -5.33 -18.04 -8.40
N ILE A 12 -4.79 -16.83 -8.63
CA ILE A 12 -3.37 -16.66 -9.01
C ILE A 12 -2.38 -17.16 -7.96
N LYS A 13 -2.79 -17.19 -6.68
CA LYS A 13 -1.98 -17.74 -5.58
C LYS A 13 -1.66 -19.22 -5.75
N GLY A 14 -2.59 -19.98 -6.33
CA GLY A 14 -2.47 -21.42 -6.53
C GLY A 14 -1.77 -21.83 -7.82
N LEU A 15 -1.59 -20.93 -8.79
CA LEU A 15 -1.01 -21.24 -10.10
C LEU A 15 0.51 -21.37 -10.01
N ASN A 16 1.09 -22.43 -10.56
CA ASN A 16 2.52 -22.70 -10.42
C ASN A 16 3.25 -22.86 -11.76
N SER A 17 2.55 -22.77 -12.88
CA SER A 17 3.14 -22.81 -14.21
C SER A 17 2.77 -21.59 -15.05
N ASP A 18 3.68 -21.17 -15.93
CA ASP A 18 3.44 -20.04 -16.82
C ASP A 18 2.24 -20.29 -17.76
N VAL A 19 2.01 -21.54 -18.17
CA VAL A 19 0.85 -21.95 -18.98
C VAL A 19 -0.48 -21.68 -18.24
N GLU A 20 -0.57 -22.04 -16.97
CA GLU A 20 -1.76 -21.77 -16.14
C GLU A 20 -1.96 -20.26 -15.95
N ILE A 21 -0.88 -19.52 -15.73
CA ILE A 21 -0.92 -18.07 -15.50
C ILE A 21 -1.35 -17.34 -16.79
N GLU A 22 -0.88 -17.77 -17.95
CA GLU A 22 -1.31 -17.22 -19.23
C GLU A 22 -2.78 -17.49 -19.52
N ALA A 23 -3.26 -18.71 -19.24
CA ALA A 23 -4.67 -19.08 -19.38
C ALA A 23 -5.56 -18.23 -18.45
N PHE A 24 -5.16 -18.08 -17.19
CA PHE A 24 -5.80 -17.17 -16.24
C PHE A 24 -5.80 -15.72 -16.75
N GLY A 25 -4.68 -15.25 -17.31
CA GLY A 25 -4.57 -13.92 -17.90
C GLY A 25 -5.51 -13.71 -19.09
N GLN A 26 -5.74 -14.73 -19.92
CA GLN A 26 -6.72 -14.68 -21.01
C GLN A 26 -8.15 -14.56 -20.45
N GLU A 27 -8.50 -15.35 -19.43
CA GLU A 27 -9.79 -15.25 -18.75
C GLU A 27 -10.00 -13.84 -18.20
N LEU A 28 -9.03 -13.32 -17.43
CA LEU A 28 -9.11 -12.00 -16.82
C LEU A 28 -9.29 -10.88 -17.85
N ARG A 29 -8.56 -10.94 -18.97
CA ARG A 29 -8.68 -9.96 -20.07
C ARG A 29 -10.03 -10.06 -20.78
N SER A 30 -10.58 -11.27 -20.93
CA SER A 30 -11.93 -11.46 -21.51
C SER A 30 -13.04 -10.90 -20.61
N GLY A 31 -12.82 -10.91 -19.28
CA GLY A 31 -13.67 -10.22 -18.31
C GLY A 31 -13.56 -8.68 -18.34
N GLY A 32 -12.60 -8.13 -19.10
CA GLY A 32 -12.45 -6.71 -19.37
C GLY A 32 -12.07 -5.87 -18.15
N PHE A 33 -12.45 -4.59 -18.19
CA PHE A 33 -12.07 -3.59 -17.18
C PHE A 33 -12.40 -4.00 -15.75
N THR A 34 -13.63 -4.48 -15.50
CA THR A 34 -14.08 -4.80 -14.13
C THR A 34 -13.30 -5.96 -13.53
N ALA A 35 -13.00 -7.00 -14.32
CA ALA A 35 -12.22 -8.15 -13.85
C ALA A 35 -10.79 -7.74 -13.47
N ILE A 36 -10.12 -7.00 -14.36
CA ILE A 36 -8.76 -6.50 -14.12
C ILE A 36 -8.74 -5.54 -12.93
N ARG A 37 -9.72 -4.64 -12.81
CA ARG A 37 -9.83 -3.72 -11.67
C ARG A 37 -9.89 -4.47 -10.35
N ARG A 38 -10.81 -5.45 -10.24
CA ARG A 38 -10.96 -6.25 -9.01
C ARG A 38 -9.67 -7.00 -8.68
N PHE A 39 -9.04 -7.59 -9.68
CA PHE A 39 -7.76 -8.27 -9.50
C PHE A 39 -6.67 -7.34 -8.97
N LEU A 40 -6.52 -6.14 -9.54
CA LEU A 40 -5.53 -5.14 -9.09
C LEU A 40 -5.86 -4.59 -7.70
N ASP A 41 -7.14 -4.37 -7.39
CA ASP A 41 -7.60 -3.91 -6.08
C ASP A 41 -7.30 -4.97 -4.99
N ASP A 42 -7.58 -6.25 -5.27
CA ASP A 42 -7.26 -7.37 -4.37
C ASP A 42 -5.74 -7.55 -4.20
N PHE A 43 -4.98 -7.38 -5.28
CA PHE A 43 -3.52 -7.40 -5.23
C PHE A 43 -3.01 -6.28 -4.31
N ARG A 44 -3.51 -5.05 -4.48
CA ARG A 44 -3.15 -3.91 -3.62
C ARG A 44 -3.52 -4.16 -2.15
N GLN A 45 -4.67 -4.79 -1.90
CA GLN A 45 -5.07 -5.16 -0.55
C GLN A 45 -4.09 -6.15 0.09
N TYR A 46 -3.61 -7.15 -0.67
CA TYR A 46 -2.55 -8.03 -0.20
C TYR A 46 -1.23 -7.28 0.06
N LEU A 47 -0.86 -6.34 -0.81
CA LEU A 47 0.33 -5.50 -0.62
C LEU A 47 0.28 -4.71 0.70
N ARG A 48 -0.92 -4.27 1.09
CA ARG A 48 -1.16 -3.58 2.35
C ARG A 48 -0.84 -4.42 3.57
N THR A 49 -1.17 -5.71 3.54
CA THR A 49 -1.15 -6.55 4.74
C THR A 49 -0.01 -7.55 4.81
N PHE A 50 0.73 -7.81 3.72
CA PHE A 50 1.73 -8.88 3.75
C PHE A 50 2.85 -8.64 4.78
N THR A 51 3.34 -9.73 5.37
CA THR A 51 4.33 -9.76 6.45
C THR A 51 5.74 -10.11 5.95
N ASP A 52 6.70 -10.16 6.87
CA ASP A 52 8.11 -10.45 6.57
C ASP A 52 8.28 -11.80 5.84
N GLU A 53 7.59 -12.82 6.36
CA GLU A 53 7.64 -14.21 5.88
C GLU A 53 7.08 -14.35 4.46
N GLU A 54 6.20 -13.43 4.06
CA GLU A 54 5.56 -13.44 2.76
C GLU A 54 6.35 -12.66 1.70
N GLY A 55 7.49 -12.06 2.05
CA GLY A 55 8.23 -11.15 1.14
C GLY A 55 8.69 -11.79 -0.18
N GLU A 56 9.14 -13.05 -0.15
CA GLU A 56 9.47 -13.80 -1.38
C GLU A 56 8.22 -14.19 -2.16
N TYR A 57 7.17 -14.62 -1.45
CA TYR A 57 5.91 -14.99 -2.08
C TYR A 57 5.24 -13.78 -2.76
N ALA A 58 5.35 -12.59 -2.19
CA ALA A 58 4.86 -11.35 -2.79
C ALA A 58 5.58 -11.02 -4.11
N GLN A 59 6.89 -11.26 -4.20
CA GLN A 59 7.64 -11.10 -5.45
C GLN A 59 7.18 -12.10 -6.51
N GLU A 60 6.97 -13.35 -6.12
CA GLU A 60 6.46 -14.37 -7.04
C GLU A 60 5.05 -14.03 -7.53
N LEU A 61 4.14 -13.59 -6.63
CA LEU A 61 2.82 -13.12 -7.03
C LEU A 61 2.88 -11.93 -7.99
N LEU A 62 3.84 -11.01 -7.81
CA LEU A 62 4.04 -9.90 -8.73
C LEU A 62 4.45 -10.41 -10.12
N ARG A 63 5.40 -11.34 -10.19
CA ARG A 63 5.81 -11.98 -11.46
C ARG A 63 4.62 -12.63 -12.16
N ARG A 64 3.80 -13.39 -11.42
CA ARG A 64 2.59 -14.01 -11.95
C ARG A 64 1.60 -12.98 -12.46
N GLY A 65 1.38 -11.89 -11.70
CA GLY A 65 0.50 -10.79 -12.09
C GLY A 65 0.95 -10.10 -13.38
N GLN A 66 2.25 -9.85 -13.52
CA GLN A 66 2.86 -9.30 -14.73
C GLN A 66 2.70 -10.22 -15.93
N LEU A 67 2.84 -11.54 -15.76
CA LEU A 67 2.62 -12.51 -16.83
C LEU A 67 1.13 -12.58 -17.22
N ALA A 68 0.23 -12.60 -16.23
CA ALA A 68 -1.21 -12.64 -16.44
C ALA A 68 -1.74 -11.36 -17.13
N VAL A 69 -1.21 -10.19 -16.80
CA VAL A 69 -1.61 -8.91 -17.41
C VAL A 69 -0.37 -8.06 -17.71
N PRO A 70 0.34 -8.30 -18.82
CA PRO A 70 1.60 -7.60 -19.11
C PRO A 70 1.44 -6.10 -19.31
N GLU A 71 0.34 -5.67 -19.93
CA GLU A 71 0.08 -4.28 -20.31
C GLU A 71 -1.28 -3.79 -19.78
N PRO A 72 -1.47 -3.66 -18.45
CA PRO A 72 -2.75 -3.24 -17.88
C PRO A 72 -3.17 -1.84 -18.35
N GLY A 73 -2.20 -1.00 -18.72
CA GLY A 73 -2.39 0.30 -19.36
C GLY A 73 -3.27 0.29 -20.62
N ARG A 74 -3.30 -0.84 -21.36
CA ARG A 74 -4.17 -1.00 -22.55
C ARG A 74 -5.64 -1.16 -22.19
N THR A 75 -5.94 -1.62 -20.98
CA THR A 75 -7.31 -1.68 -20.47
C THR A 75 -7.71 -0.36 -19.81
N SER A 76 -6.80 0.26 -19.06
CA SER A 76 -6.99 1.61 -18.51
C SER A 76 -5.65 2.34 -18.40
N PRO A 77 -5.51 3.56 -18.96
CA PRO A 77 -4.29 4.36 -18.83
C PRO A 77 -3.85 4.59 -17.39
N SER A 78 -4.78 4.60 -16.42
CA SER A 78 -4.49 4.72 -14.99
C SER A 78 -3.61 3.59 -14.43
N TRP A 79 -3.50 2.46 -15.14
CA TRP A 79 -2.73 1.30 -14.69
C TRP A 79 -1.39 1.15 -15.41
N THR A 80 -1.01 2.12 -16.24
CA THR A 80 0.25 2.08 -17.01
C THR A 80 1.48 1.76 -16.16
N TYR A 81 1.52 2.25 -14.92
CA TYR A 81 2.66 2.07 -14.02
C TYR A 81 2.36 1.18 -12.81
N VAL A 82 1.22 0.48 -12.78
CA VAL A 82 0.77 -0.27 -11.58
C VAL A 82 1.77 -1.35 -11.15
N TRP A 83 2.40 -2.03 -12.11
CA TRP A 83 3.41 -3.05 -11.78
C TRP A 83 4.70 -2.45 -11.22
N ARG A 84 5.07 -1.25 -11.68
CA ARG A 84 6.22 -0.51 -11.12
C ARG A 84 5.93 -0.05 -9.70
N GLU A 85 4.72 0.44 -9.46
CA GLU A 85 4.21 0.81 -8.12
C GLU A 85 4.28 -0.41 -7.19
N PHE A 86 3.69 -1.54 -7.58
CA PHE A 86 3.66 -2.75 -6.75
C PHE A 86 5.07 -3.30 -6.46
N ALA A 87 5.96 -3.32 -7.47
CA ALA A 87 7.37 -3.69 -7.28
C ALA A 87 8.08 -2.75 -6.28
N GLY A 88 7.81 -1.45 -6.37
CA GLY A 88 8.35 -0.45 -5.45
C GLY A 88 7.87 -0.64 -4.02
N ILE A 89 6.60 -1.01 -3.85
CA ILE A 89 6.01 -1.33 -2.55
C ILE A 89 6.70 -2.56 -1.95
N ILE A 90 6.74 -3.67 -2.68
CA ILE A 90 7.33 -4.93 -2.19
C ILE A 90 8.78 -4.72 -1.77
N ARG A 91 9.58 -4.11 -2.65
CA ARG A 91 11.00 -3.82 -2.36
C ARG A 91 11.18 -2.96 -1.12
N THR A 92 10.36 -1.91 -0.98
CA THR A 92 10.49 -0.99 0.17
C THR A 92 10.05 -1.65 1.46
N LYS A 93 8.92 -2.37 1.48
CA LYS A 93 8.46 -3.08 2.69
C LYS A 93 9.49 -4.09 3.17
N ARG A 94 10.02 -4.93 2.25
CA ARG A 94 11.08 -5.90 2.57
C ARG A 94 12.31 -5.24 3.19
N HIS A 95 12.80 -4.16 2.57
CA HIS A 95 13.94 -3.42 3.12
C HIS A 95 13.67 -2.89 4.54
N VAL A 96 12.46 -2.40 4.81
CA VAL A 96 12.10 -1.92 6.15
C VAL A 96 12.01 -3.05 7.16
N PHE A 97 11.45 -4.20 6.77
CA PHE A 97 11.42 -5.40 7.61
C PHE A 97 12.85 -5.84 7.97
N GLU A 98 13.74 -5.94 6.99
CA GLU A 98 15.15 -6.28 7.20
C GLU A 98 15.90 -5.27 8.08
N SER A 99 15.52 -3.99 8.00
CA SER A 99 16.22 -2.90 8.71
C SER A 99 15.76 -2.70 10.15
N ILE A 100 14.55 -3.15 10.51
CA ILE A 100 13.94 -2.90 11.81
C ILE A 100 13.66 -4.26 12.48
N PRO A 101 14.42 -4.63 13.53
CA PRO A 101 14.22 -5.88 14.26
C PRO A 101 12.79 -6.05 14.79
N GLU A 102 12.31 -7.29 14.82
CA GLU A 102 10.91 -7.59 15.18
C GLU A 102 10.50 -7.08 16.56
N ASP A 103 11.40 -7.19 17.53
CA ASP A 103 11.22 -6.70 18.91
C ASP A 103 11.07 -5.17 19.00
N GLN A 104 11.48 -4.44 17.95
CA GLN A 104 11.35 -2.98 17.86
C GLN A 104 10.12 -2.53 17.09
N ARG A 105 9.33 -3.44 16.50
CA ARG A 105 8.19 -3.08 15.62
C ARG A 105 6.91 -2.71 16.38
N SER A 106 6.76 -3.15 17.63
CA SER A 106 5.57 -2.86 18.45
C SER A 106 5.39 -1.37 18.77
N GLY A 107 4.16 -0.94 19.02
CA GLY A 107 3.83 0.45 19.38
C GLY A 107 3.31 1.26 18.20
N GLU A 108 3.25 2.58 18.40
CA GLU A 108 2.72 3.52 17.42
C GLU A 108 3.81 3.98 16.43
N TRP A 109 3.43 4.08 15.17
CA TRP A 109 4.24 4.58 14.07
C TRP A 109 3.55 5.74 13.38
N GLN A 110 4.36 6.55 12.70
CA GLN A 110 3.87 7.60 11.82
C GLN A 110 4.67 7.70 10.53
N VAL A 111 4.01 8.23 9.50
CA VAL A 111 4.63 8.56 8.21
C VAL A 111 4.47 10.05 7.95
N LEU A 112 5.58 10.72 7.61
CA LEU A 112 5.60 12.14 7.28
C LEU A 112 6.02 12.33 5.83
N LEU A 113 5.31 13.19 5.10
CA LEU A 113 5.70 13.67 3.78
C LEU A 113 5.90 15.18 3.85
N ASP A 114 7.03 15.63 3.33
CA ASP A 114 7.38 17.05 3.33
C ASP A 114 8.12 17.42 2.04
N ASN A 115 7.99 18.68 1.65
CA ASN A 115 8.73 19.34 0.60
C ASN A 115 9.29 20.64 1.18
N PRO A 116 10.59 20.69 1.55
CA PRO A 116 11.19 21.84 2.21
C PRO A 116 11.27 23.08 1.31
N PHE A 117 10.96 22.94 0.03
CA PHE A 117 10.92 24.02 -0.96
C PHE A 117 9.49 24.45 -1.32
N SER A 118 8.48 23.91 -0.63
CA SER A 118 7.08 24.24 -0.82
C SER A 118 6.55 24.97 0.41
N ASN A 119 5.55 25.84 0.21
CA ASN A 119 4.77 26.43 1.30
C ASN A 119 3.60 25.53 1.74
N GLN A 120 3.53 24.30 1.21
CA GLN A 120 2.52 23.34 1.61
C GLN A 120 2.79 22.81 3.02
N ASN A 121 1.72 22.48 3.73
CA ASN A 121 1.83 21.86 5.05
C ASN A 121 2.45 20.46 4.94
N ILE A 122 3.25 20.10 5.94
CA ILE A 122 3.72 18.73 6.15
C ILE A 122 2.51 17.84 6.33
N THR A 123 2.43 16.75 5.57
CA THR A 123 1.39 15.74 5.74
C THR A 123 1.88 14.69 6.72
N VAL A 124 1.09 14.43 7.76
CA VAL A 124 1.40 13.46 8.82
C VAL A 124 0.29 12.42 8.89
N TYR A 125 0.69 11.15 8.90
CA TYR A 125 -0.17 10.01 9.15
C TYR A 125 0.21 9.38 10.49
N PRO A 126 -0.41 9.79 11.61
CA PRO A 126 -0.09 9.30 12.96
C PRO A 126 -0.89 8.02 13.29
N ALA A 127 -0.68 7.49 14.51
CA ALA A 127 -1.49 6.40 15.06
C ALA A 127 -1.52 5.12 14.20
N LEU A 128 -0.43 4.80 13.50
CA LEU A 128 -0.34 3.62 12.65
C LEU A 128 0.28 2.45 13.40
N THR A 129 -0.18 1.23 13.09
CA THR A 129 0.61 0.03 13.38
C THR A 129 1.84 -0.03 12.47
N PHE A 130 2.82 -0.87 12.81
CA PHE A 130 4.01 -1.05 11.98
C PHE A 130 3.68 -1.46 10.54
N ILE A 131 2.80 -2.45 10.35
CA ILE A 131 2.43 -2.94 9.00
C ILE A 131 1.77 -1.83 8.18
N GLU A 132 0.87 -1.06 8.78
CA GLU A 132 0.22 0.07 8.12
C GLU A 132 1.22 1.17 7.74
N ALA A 133 2.08 1.57 8.68
CA ALA A 133 3.10 2.58 8.45
C ALA A 133 4.08 2.17 7.36
N VAL A 134 4.54 0.92 7.36
CA VAL A 134 5.45 0.38 6.35
C VAL A 134 4.79 0.33 4.97
N TYR A 135 3.51 -0.05 4.87
CA TYR A 135 2.78 0.03 3.62
C TYR A 135 2.62 1.47 3.13
N MET A 136 2.18 2.40 3.98
CA MET A 136 1.98 3.80 3.60
C MET A 136 3.29 4.45 3.19
N PHE A 137 4.36 4.22 3.94
CA PHE A 137 5.71 4.64 3.60
C PHE A 137 6.14 4.12 2.23
N ALA A 138 5.94 2.83 1.98
CA ALA A 138 6.28 2.21 0.71
C ALA A 138 5.45 2.75 -0.46
N TYR A 139 4.13 2.92 -0.27
CA TYR A 139 3.19 3.43 -1.27
C TYR A 139 3.56 4.86 -1.69
N PHE A 140 3.65 5.79 -0.73
CA PHE A 140 3.97 7.19 -1.03
C PHE A 140 5.38 7.37 -1.60
N ARG A 141 6.33 6.52 -1.20
CA ARG A 141 7.68 6.55 -1.78
C ARG A 141 7.68 6.32 -3.29
N THR A 142 6.69 5.60 -3.85
CA THR A 142 6.60 5.39 -5.31
C THR A 142 6.17 6.63 -6.09
N GLU A 143 5.61 7.63 -5.41
CA GLU A 143 5.06 8.86 -6.01
C GLU A 143 5.87 10.12 -5.65
N LEU A 144 6.98 9.99 -4.88
CA LEU A 144 7.79 11.13 -4.47
C LEU A 144 8.34 11.94 -5.64
N LEU A 145 8.17 13.25 -5.57
CA LEU A 145 8.81 14.21 -6.44
C LEU A 145 10.27 14.47 -5.99
N ASN A 146 11.10 15.02 -6.88
CA ASN A 146 12.55 15.17 -6.67
C ASN A 146 12.96 15.89 -5.37
N ASN A 147 12.11 16.79 -4.88
CA ASN A 147 12.37 17.62 -3.71
C ASN A 147 11.58 17.17 -2.48
N GLU A 148 10.76 16.14 -2.62
CA GLU A 148 9.99 15.58 -1.51
C GLU A 148 10.82 14.54 -0.77
N TYR A 149 10.62 14.48 0.53
CA TYR A 149 11.14 13.41 1.35
C TYR A 149 10.03 12.80 2.19
N ILE A 150 10.21 11.52 2.49
CA ILE A 150 9.31 10.75 3.34
C ILE A 150 10.08 10.21 4.54
N ARG A 151 9.46 10.23 5.72
CA ARG A 151 10.04 9.67 6.95
C ARG A 151 9.08 8.64 7.54
N LEU A 152 9.66 7.53 7.98
CA LEU A 152 9.00 6.53 8.82
C LEU A 152 9.56 6.68 10.24
N GLN A 153 8.68 6.86 11.22
CA GLN A 153 9.10 7.11 12.61
C GLN A 153 8.29 6.28 13.59
N LYS A 154 8.98 5.71 14.58
CA LYS A 154 8.35 5.11 15.76
C LYS A 154 8.13 6.19 16.82
N ILE A 155 6.92 6.24 17.36
CA ILE A 155 6.56 7.16 18.44
C ILE A 155 6.97 6.55 19.78
N ALA A 156 7.82 7.26 20.51
CA ALA A 156 8.20 6.89 21.87
C ALA A 156 7.21 7.42 22.92
N THR A 157 6.69 8.63 22.71
CA THR A 157 5.75 9.28 23.62
C THR A 157 4.87 10.22 22.83
N VAL A 158 3.57 10.17 23.07
CA VAL A 158 2.58 11.08 22.50
C VAL A 158 1.77 11.71 23.63
N MET A 159 1.54 13.01 23.53
CA MET A 159 0.65 13.74 24.42
C MET A 159 -0.42 14.41 23.56
N THR A 160 -1.68 14.22 23.93
CA THR A 160 -2.83 14.82 23.25
C THR A 160 -3.61 15.63 24.26
N PHE A 161 -3.79 16.91 23.96
CA PHE A 161 -4.62 17.82 24.74
C PHE A 161 -5.68 18.39 23.80
N GLN A 162 -6.93 18.46 24.24
CA GLN A 162 -7.96 19.16 23.49
C GLN A 162 -8.13 20.58 24.03
N GLY A 163 -8.47 21.54 23.16
CA GLY A 163 -8.69 22.92 23.59
C GLY A 163 -9.84 23.09 24.58
N ILE A 164 -10.67 22.06 24.78
CA ILE A 164 -11.71 22.04 25.81
C ILE A 164 -11.18 21.72 27.21
N ASP A 165 -9.96 21.18 27.32
CA ASP A 165 -9.53 20.49 28.53
C ASP A 165 -8.96 21.41 29.62
N GLU A 166 -8.47 22.62 29.35
CA GLU A 166 -8.03 23.52 30.45
C GLU A 166 -7.76 25.00 30.06
N ASP A 167 -7.40 25.32 28.80
CA ASP A 167 -7.00 26.69 28.37
C ASP A 167 -7.91 27.33 27.29
N GLY A 168 -9.00 26.66 26.91
CA GLY A 168 -9.91 27.13 25.88
C GLY A 168 -10.64 28.39 26.32
N VAL A 169 -10.49 29.48 25.56
CA VAL A 169 -11.34 30.67 25.65
C VAL A 169 -12.79 30.21 25.66
N GLN A 170 -13.45 30.29 26.82
CA GLN A 170 -14.86 29.97 26.96
C GLN A 170 -15.63 30.86 25.97
N PRO A 171 -16.50 30.29 25.11
CA PRO A 171 -17.30 31.12 24.22
C PRO A 171 -18.08 32.13 25.05
N ILE A 172 -17.98 33.42 24.69
CA ILE A 172 -18.74 34.48 25.35
C ILE A 172 -20.21 34.16 25.15
N VAL A 173 -20.87 33.70 26.21
CA VAL A 173 -22.32 33.49 26.22
C VAL A 173 -22.94 34.89 26.13
N SER A 174 -23.37 35.27 24.93
CA SER A 174 -24.06 36.54 24.71
C SER A 174 -25.44 36.45 25.40
N LEU A 175 -25.71 37.40 26.30
CA LEU A 175 -27.01 37.60 26.98
C LEU A 175 -28.10 38.07 26.01
#